data_AF-A0A0Q5ER36-F1
#
_entry.id   AF-A0A0Q5ER36-F1
#
_cell.length_a   1.000
_cell.length_b   1.000
_cell.length_c   1.000
_cell.angle_alpha   90.00
_cell.angle_beta   90.00
_cell.angle_gamma   90.00
#
_symmetry.space_group_name_H-M   'P 1'
#
loop_
_entity.id
_entity.type
_entity.pdbx_description
1 polymer ?
#
loop_
_entity_poly.entity_id
_entity_poly.type
_entity_poly.pdbx_seq_one_letter_code
_entity_poly.pdbx_strand_id
1 'polypeptide(L)' 'MSPHILLDKALEALGDYGCPDPIGQDVLELITTFFLDEVISRDEFNHYCERHLKAIRQRPVRRVA' A
#
# COMPACT_ATOMS: atom_id res chain seq x y z
N MET A 1 -4.66 7.16 16.06
CA MET A 1 -4.76 7.54 14.63
C MET A 1 -5.58 6.46 13.94
N SER A 2 -6.51 6.80 13.03
CA SER A 2 -7.38 5.78 12.41
C SER A 2 -6.54 4.82 11.54
N PRO A 3 -6.77 3.49 11.61
CA PRO A 3 -6.11 2.49 10.77
C PRO A 3 -6.19 2.82 9.27
N HIS A 4 -7.35 3.30 8.82
CA HIS A 4 -7.59 3.70 7.43
C HIS A 4 -6.69 4.87 7.00
N ILE A 5 -6.50 5.86 7.88
CA ILE A 5 -5.63 7.01 7.60
C ILE A 5 -4.17 6.56 7.47
N LEU A 6 -3.74 5.57 8.25
CA LEU A 6 -2.38 5.03 8.14
C LEU A 6 -2.19 4.29 6.82
N LEU A 7 -3.14 3.43 6.44
CA LEU A 7 -3.10 2.70 5.17
C LEU A 7 -3.13 3.65 3.96
N ASP A 8 -3.97 4.69 4.01
CA ASP A 8 -4.05 5.67 2.93
C ASP A 8 -2.72 6.39 2.70
N LYS A 9 -2.08 6.83 3.79
CA LYS A 9 -0.75 7.50 3.72
C LYS A 9 0.34 6.56 3.23
N ALA A 10 0.33 5.31 3.68
CA ALA A 10 1.30 4.31 3.26
C ALA A 10 1.17 4.00 1.75
N LEU A 11 -0.07 3.87 1.26
CA LEU A 11 -0.37 3.64 -0.16
C LEU A 11 -0.05 4.85 -1.04
N GLU A 12 -0.27 6.07 -0.55
CA GLU A 12 0.12 7.30 -1.23
C GLU A 12 1.64 7.38 -1.38
N ALA A 13 2.37 7.17 -0.28
CA ALA A 13 3.84 7.14 -0.28
C ALA A 13 4.42 6.05 -1.20
N LEU A 14 3.73 4.92 -1.38
CA LEU A 14 4.16 3.85 -2.29
C LEU A 14 4.15 4.28 -3.76
N GLY A 15 3.26 5.21 -4.13
CA GLY A 15 3.17 5.80 -5.47
C GLY A 15 4.24 6.86 -5.74
N ASP A 16 4.93 7.35 -4.70
CA ASP A 16 5.88 8.45 -4.83
C ASP A 16 7.21 8.03 -5.47
N TYR A 17 7.76 8.97 -6.26
CA TYR A 17 9.08 8.83 -6.84
C TYR A 17 10.14 8.83 -5.73
N GLY A 18 10.87 7.73 -5.58
CA GLY A 18 11.90 7.57 -4.55
C GLY A 18 11.44 6.86 -3.27
N CYS A 19 10.24 6.28 -3.25
CA CYS A 19 9.81 5.45 -2.13
C CYS A 19 10.84 4.33 -1.81
N PRO A 20 11.32 4.23 -0.55
CA PRO A 20 12.34 3.27 -0.15
C PRO A 20 11.87 1.81 -0.22
N ASP A 21 10.57 1.58 -0.35
CA ASP A 21 9.94 0.29 -0.58
C ASP A 21 9.55 0.13 -2.06
N PRO A 22 10.45 -0.38 -2.93
CA PRO A 22 10.20 -0.52 -4.37
C PRO A 22 9.12 -1.55 -4.71
N ILE A 23 8.87 -2.52 -3.82
CA ILE A 23 7.96 -3.65 -4.04
C ILE A 23 6.69 -3.58 -3.18
N GLY A 24 6.58 -2.57 -2.31
CA GLY A 24 5.43 -2.38 -1.44
C GLY A 24 5.33 -3.41 -0.32
N GLN A 25 6.41 -4.08 0.04
CA GLN A 25 6.37 -5.16 1.03
C GLN A 25 5.87 -4.67 2.39
N ASP A 26 6.35 -3.52 2.87
CA ASP A 26 6.00 -2.99 4.19
C ASP A 26 4.52 -2.59 4.25
N VAL A 27 4.01 -2.01 3.15
CA VAL A 27 2.61 -1.62 3.04
C VAL A 27 1.70 -2.85 2.98
N LEU A 28 2.12 -3.91 2.30
CA LEU A 28 1.35 -5.16 2.22
C LEU A 28 1.34 -5.91 3.56
N GLU A 29 2.45 -5.91 4.29
CA GLU A 29 2.53 -6.47 5.64
C GLU A 29 1.56 -5.73 6.58
N LEU A 30 1.56 -4.39 6.53
CA LEU A 30 0.64 -3.57 7.32
C LEU A 30 -0.84 -3.85 7.00
N ILE A 31 -1.21 -3.94 5.72
CA ILE A 31 -2.58 -4.31 5.30
C ILE A 31 -2.96 -5.68 5.86
N THR A 32 -2.02 -6.64 5.82
CA THR A 32 -2.24 -8.00 6.30
C THR A 32 -2.40 -8.05 7.81
N THR A 33 -1.56 -7.35 8.58
CA THR A 33 -1.67 -7.24 10.03
C THR A 33 -3.03 -6.67 10.44
N PHE A 34 -3.49 -5.60 9.79
CA PHE A 34 -4.78 -4.99 10.13
C PHE A 34 -5.96 -5.92 9.81
N PHE A 35 -5.84 -6.77 8.81
CA PHE A 35 -6.86 -7.78 8.55
C PHE A 35 -6.84 -8.91 9.57
N LEU A 36 -5.65 -9.42 9.95
CA LEU A 36 -5.52 -10.47 10.95
C LEU A 36 -5.96 -10.04 12.35
N ASP A 37 -5.75 -8.76 12.68
CA ASP A 37 -6.19 -8.15 13.94
C ASP A 37 -7.67 -7.72 13.92
N GLU A 38 -8.42 -8.07 12.86
CA GLU A 38 -9.85 -7.72 12.65
C GLU A 38 -10.13 -6.20 12.71
N VAL A 39 -9.11 -5.39 12.43
CA VAL A 39 -9.20 -3.92 12.41
C VAL A 39 -9.89 -3.42 11.15
N ILE A 40 -9.74 -4.16 10.04
CA ILE A 40 -10.42 -3.92 8.77
C ILE A 40 -11.20 -5.17 8.35
N SER A 41 -12.31 -4.96 7.67
CA SER A 41 -13.10 -6.03 7.07
C SER A 41 -12.39 -6.68 5.88
N ARG A 42 -12.89 -7.84 5.45
CA ARG A 42 -12.42 -8.52 4.23
C ARG A 42 -12.58 -7.65 2.97
N ASP A 43 -13.67 -6.89 2.88
CA ASP A 43 -13.92 -6.02 1.73
C ASP A 43 -12.91 -4.86 1.69
N GLU A 44 -12.59 -4.30 2.85
CA GLU A 44 -11.55 -3.27 2.98
C GLU A 44 -10.16 -3.83 2.70
N PHE A 45 -9.85 -5.05 3.17
CA PHE A 45 -8.60 -5.72 2.83
C PHE A 45 -8.43 -5.89 1.32
N ASN A 46 -9.47 -6.38 0.62
CA ASN A 46 -9.46 -6.52 -0.82
C ASN A 46 -9.26 -5.15 -1.51
N HIS A 47 -9.99 -4.13 -1.06
CA HIS A 47 -9.86 -2.77 -1.56
C HIS A 47 -8.42 -2.22 -1.42
N TYR A 48 -7.79 -2.41 -0.26
CA TYR A 48 -6.42 -1.95 -0.03
C TYR A 48 -5.39 -2.74 -0.84
N CYS A 49 -5.58 -4.05 -1.04
CA CYS A 49 -4.74 -4.86 -1.94
C CYS A 49 -4.83 -4.39 -3.40
N GLU A 50 -6.01 -4.03 -3.89
CA GLU A 50 -6.16 -3.47 -5.24
C GLU A 50 -5.44 -2.13 -5.40
N ARG A 51 -5.54 -1.26 -4.39
CA ARG A 51 -4.83 0.03 -4.37
C ARG A 51 -3.32 -0.15 -4.32
N HIS A 52 -2.84 -1.12 -3.54
CA HIS A 52 -1.42 -1.48 -3.45
C HIS A 52 -0.87 -1.90 -4.82
N LEU A 53 -1.54 -2.83 -5.49
CA LEU A 53 -1.18 -3.25 -6.84
C LEU A 53 -1.17 -2.09 -7.84
N LYS A 54 -2.16 -1.20 -7.75
CA LYS A 54 -2.24 -0.01 -8.61
C LYS A 54 -1.05 0.93 -8.37
N ALA A 55 -0.70 1.20 -7.11
CA ALA A 55 0.43 2.07 -6.75
C ALA A 55 1.75 1.54 -7.32
N ILE A 56 2.01 0.23 -7.17
CA ILE A 56 3.23 -0.40 -7.71
C ILE A 56 3.25 -0.34 -9.24
N ARG A 57 2.13 -0.66 -9.90
CA ARG A 57 2.06 -0.70 -11.38
C ARG A 57 2.16 0.67 -12.02
N GLN A 58 1.63 1.71 -11.37
CA GLN A 58 1.61 3.08 -11.89
C GLN A 58 2.89 3.85 -11.53
N ARG A 59 3.81 3.23 -10.80
CA ARG A 59 5.07 3.84 -10.42
C ARG A 59 5.88 4.15 -11.68
N PRO A 60 6.35 5.41 -11.85
CA PRO A 60 7.13 5.78 -13.02
C PRO A 60 8.43 4.97 -13.07
N VAL A 61 8.52 4.06 -14.04
CA VAL A 61 9.73 3.28 -14.31
C VAL A 61 10.84 4.25 -14.69
N ARG A 62 11.96 4.21 -13.97
CA ARG A 62 13.18 4.93 -14.38
C ARG A 62 13.60 4.35 -15.74
N ARG A 63 13.22 5.01 -16.84
CA ARG A 63 13.94 4.82 -18.11
C ARG A 63 15.33 5.40 -17.86
N VAL A 64 16.28 4.52 -17.54
CA VAL A 64 17.69 4.89 -17.55
C VAL A 64 18.01 5.18 -19.01
N ALA A 65 18.12 6.47 -19.33
CA ALA A 65 18.63 6.93 -20.63
C ALA A 65 20.14 6.74 -20.69
#